data_AF-A0A497V0D4-F1
#
_entry.id   AF-A0A497V0D4-F1
#
_cell.length_a   1.000
_cell.length_b   1.000
_cell.length_c   1.000
_cell.angle_alpha   90.00
_cell.angle_beta   90.00
_cell.angle_gamma   90.00
#
_symmetry.space_group_name_H-M   'P 1'
#
loop_
_entity.id
_entity.type
_entity.pdbx_description
1 polymer ?
#
loop_
_entity_poly.entity_id
_entity_poly.type
_entity_poly.pdbx_seq_one_letter_code
_entity_poly.pdbx_strand_id
1 'polypeptide(L)'
;MQVSDIPTKNWQLDLNNAGKIVAGYDDIQQCIAIILRTRKGEDPLRPDFGSDIWKWLDKPISASIPNMKREIIQALQSYEPRITIQKIVHEMDITEGKSNIIFGITYKTGENYTGTFQYHLKQDTRPLALSASYLPDAFLYFIEMSLQGGEVTPASPQNGFLSINEMMKWVHQFWGNLGNWYLLIQENKVIVYINTQLGASGKLTVTSVTSELHAPFPERYDLINYNIIFKKDGRRIAPWNSEGFQTENEALNFVSQQYKDYGKWILKDNYLVLIASEPLDGCTLEINLLTKGAFSSDFNEDFEI
;
A
#
# COMPACT_ATOMS: atom_id res chain seq x y z
N MET A 1 -9.74 3.74 -23.87
CA MET A 1 -11.21 3.65 -23.95
C MET A 1 -11.67 4.75 -24.88
N GLN A 2 -12.29 4.39 -26.00
CA GLN A 2 -12.90 5.36 -26.91
C GLN A 2 -14.35 5.60 -26.47
N VAL A 3 -14.92 6.77 -26.76
CA VAL A 3 -16.30 7.12 -26.36
C VAL A 3 -17.33 6.16 -26.99
N SER A 4 -17.00 5.54 -28.12
CA SER A 4 -17.78 4.49 -28.77
C SER A 4 -18.01 3.24 -27.91
N ASP A 5 -17.14 3.01 -26.92
CA ASP A 5 -17.12 1.77 -26.15
C ASP A 5 -18.04 1.82 -24.91
N ILE A 6 -18.79 2.92 -24.74
CA ILE A 6 -19.60 3.19 -23.55
C ILE A 6 -21.01 2.60 -23.72
N PRO A 7 -21.46 1.71 -22.83
CA PRO A 7 -22.67 0.92 -23.03
C PRO A 7 -23.98 1.69 -22.83
N THR A 8 -23.95 2.85 -22.17
CA THR A 8 -25.15 3.58 -21.76
C THR A 8 -25.04 5.08 -22.01
N LYS A 9 -26.19 5.73 -22.22
CA LYS A 9 -26.27 7.20 -22.37
C LYS A 9 -25.74 7.95 -21.14
N ASN A 10 -26.08 7.45 -19.95
CA ASN A 10 -25.62 8.02 -18.69
C ASN A 10 -24.44 7.19 -18.17
N TRP A 11 -23.32 7.85 -17.95
CA TRP A 11 -22.08 7.27 -17.46
C TRP A 11 -21.24 8.36 -16.79
N GLN A 12 -20.33 7.96 -15.92
CA GLN A 12 -19.36 8.85 -15.30
C GLN A 12 -18.07 8.09 -14.97
N LEU A 13 -16.99 8.82 -14.68
CA LEU A 13 -15.74 8.22 -14.21
C LEU A 13 -15.95 7.60 -12.82
N ASP A 14 -15.40 6.41 -12.59
CA ASP A 14 -15.45 5.74 -11.29
C ASP A 14 -14.61 6.53 -10.26
N LEU A 15 -15.21 6.92 -9.13
CA LEU A 15 -14.51 7.67 -8.07
C LEU A 15 -13.50 6.83 -7.29
N ASN A 16 -13.61 5.50 -7.32
CA ASN A 16 -12.77 4.59 -6.56
C ASN A 16 -11.73 3.88 -7.43
N ASN A 17 -11.95 3.81 -8.75
CA ASN A 17 -11.06 3.10 -9.68
C ASN A 17 -10.65 4.01 -10.84
N ALA A 18 -9.42 4.53 -10.78
CA ALA A 18 -8.88 5.37 -11.85
C ALA A 18 -8.93 4.66 -13.22
N GLY A 19 -9.41 5.37 -14.25
CA GLY A 19 -9.49 4.88 -15.62
C GLY A 19 -10.68 3.97 -15.93
N LYS A 20 -11.54 3.67 -14.94
CA LYS A 20 -12.81 2.98 -15.15
C LYS A 20 -13.99 3.96 -15.24
N ILE A 21 -15.08 3.48 -15.82
CA ILE A 21 -16.37 4.18 -15.85
C ILE A 21 -17.40 3.38 -15.06
N VAL A 22 -18.37 4.08 -14.51
CA VAL A 22 -19.61 3.51 -13.98
C VAL A 22 -20.76 3.89 -14.91
N ALA A 23 -21.70 2.96 -15.06
CA ALA A 23 -22.80 3.03 -16.01
C ALA A 23 -24.09 2.47 -15.40
N GLY A 24 -25.25 2.86 -15.93
CA GLY A 24 -26.54 2.31 -15.52
C GLY A 24 -26.84 2.49 -14.03
N TYR A 25 -26.99 1.38 -13.30
CA TYR A 25 -27.33 1.38 -11.87
C TYR A 25 -26.21 1.96 -11.00
N ASP A 26 -24.95 1.60 -11.27
CA ASP A 26 -23.80 2.06 -10.49
C ASP A 26 -23.56 3.56 -10.67
N ASP A 27 -23.88 4.08 -11.85
CA ASP A 27 -23.89 5.52 -12.12
C ASP A 27 -24.92 6.27 -11.24
N ILE A 28 -26.13 5.71 -11.06
CA ILE A 28 -27.13 6.31 -10.15
C ILE A 28 -26.62 6.29 -8.71
N GLN A 29 -26.07 5.15 -8.26
CA GLN A 29 -25.51 5.02 -6.90
C GLN A 29 -24.41 6.06 -6.65
N GLN A 30 -23.48 6.21 -7.59
CA GLN A 30 -22.40 7.19 -7.47
C GLN A 30 -22.93 8.64 -7.54
N CYS A 31 -23.93 8.92 -8.38
CA CYS A 31 -24.57 10.24 -8.42
C CYS A 31 -25.24 10.62 -7.09
N ILE A 32 -26.02 9.70 -6.49
CA ILE A 32 -26.62 9.88 -5.16
C ILE A 32 -25.53 10.20 -4.12
N ALA A 33 -24.41 9.45 -4.14
CA ALA A 33 -23.30 9.69 -3.23
C ALA A 33 -22.69 11.09 -3.41
N ILE A 34 -22.46 11.53 -4.65
CA ILE A 34 -21.92 12.86 -4.96
C ILE A 34 -22.85 13.95 -4.42
N ILE A 35 -24.15 13.88 -4.72
CA ILE A 35 -25.14 14.88 -4.30
C ILE A 35 -25.18 15.01 -2.76
N LEU A 36 -25.22 13.89 -2.04
CA LEU A 36 -25.33 13.90 -0.58
C LEU A 36 -24.02 14.26 0.12
N ARG A 37 -22.87 14.08 -0.52
CA ARG A 37 -21.55 14.44 0.04
C ARG A 37 -21.15 15.89 -0.26
N THR A 38 -21.60 16.44 -1.37
CA THR A 38 -21.28 17.81 -1.77
C THR A 38 -22.11 18.79 -0.96
N ARG A 39 -21.46 19.78 -0.33
CA ARG A 39 -22.13 20.86 0.38
C ARG A 39 -22.51 21.95 -0.61
N LYS A 40 -23.69 22.55 -0.44
CA LYS A 40 -24.07 23.73 -1.23
C LYS A 40 -23.01 24.82 -1.08
N GLY A 41 -22.57 25.37 -2.21
CA GLY A 41 -21.48 26.34 -2.31
C GLY A 41 -20.10 25.74 -2.59
N GLU A 42 -19.91 24.41 -2.54
CA GLU A 42 -18.61 23.79 -2.88
C GLU A 42 -18.31 23.77 -4.38
N ASP A 43 -19.33 23.81 -5.22
CA ASP A 43 -19.19 24.00 -6.67
C ASP A 43 -19.38 25.49 -7.00
N PRO A 44 -18.32 26.26 -7.30
CA PRO A 44 -18.42 27.69 -7.58
C PRO A 44 -19.31 28.02 -8.79
N LEU A 45 -19.43 27.09 -9.74
CA LEU A 45 -20.24 27.26 -10.95
C LEU A 45 -21.70 26.85 -10.72
N ARG A 46 -21.99 26.08 -9.67
CA ARG A 46 -23.33 25.61 -9.30
C ARG A 46 -23.50 25.71 -7.78
N PRO A 47 -23.60 26.92 -7.21
CA PRO A 47 -23.62 27.10 -5.75
C PRO A 47 -24.80 26.40 -5.06
N ASP A 48 -25.92 26.19 -5.75
CA ASP A 48 -27.08 25.48 -5.19
C ASP A 48 -26.93 23.95 -5.19
N PHE A 49 -25.92 23.40 -5.89
CA PHE A 49 -25.71 21.97 -6.03
C PHE A 49 -25.28 21.30 -4.72
N GLY A 50 -25.83 20.12 -4.46
CA GLY A 50 -25.50 19.31 -3.30
C GLY A 50 -26.58 19.34 -2.20
N SER A 51 -26.18 19.08 -0.97
CA SER A 51 -27.09 18.96 0.18
C SER A 51 -26.64 19.77 1.39
N ASP A 52 -27.63 20.19 2.19
CA ASP A 52 -27.42 20.93 3.44
C ASP A 52 -27.54 20.05 4.68
N ILE A 53 -27.42 18.73 4.52
CA ILE A 53 -27.55 17.74 5.61
C ILE A 53 -26.56 18.06 6.75
N TRP A 54 -25.36 18.52 6.39
CA TRP A 54 -24.30 18.90 7.33
C TRP A 54 -24.71 20.02 8.30
N LYS A 55 -25.64 20.91 7.93
CA LYS A 55 -26.10 22.02 8.80
C LYS A 55 -26.81 21.51 10.06
N TRP A 56 -27.24 20.25 10.07
CA TRP A 56 -27.95 19.62 11.18
C TRP A 56 -27.05 18.77 12.07
N LEU A 57 -25.74 18.71 11.77
CA LEU A 57 -24.75 18.12 12.67
C LEU A 57 -24.71 18.93 13.97
N ASP A 58 -24.51 18.25 15.10
CA ASP A 58 -24.46 18.82 16.46
C ASP A 58 -25.73 19.56 16.92
N LYS A 59 -26.85 19.43 16.20
CA LYS A 59 -28.16 19.89 16.65
C LYS A 59 -28.91 18.76 17.39
N PRO A 60 -29.89 19.08 18.25
CA PRO A 60 -30.66 18.09 18.98
C PRO A 60 -31.30 17.06 18.04
N ILE A 61 -31.14 15.76 18.37
CA ILE A 61 -31.57 14.63 17.53
C ILE A 61 -33.02 14.75 17.05
N SER A 62 -33.91 15.23 17.93
CA SER A 62 -35.34 15.43 17.66
C SER A 62 -35.61 16.41 16.51
N ALA A 63 -34.78 17.44 16.36
CA ALA A 63 -34.85 18.40 15.27
C ALA A 63 -33.99 17.98 14.08
N SER A 64 -32.83 17.36 14.31
CA SER A 64 -31.86 17.04 13.27
C SER A 64 -32.37 15.99 12.29
N ILE A 65 -32.87 14.84 12.78
CA ILE A 65 -33.24 13.72 11.92
C ILE A 65 -34.34 14.09 10.90
N PRO A 66 -35.47 14.71 11.29
CA PRO A 66 -36.50 15.08 10.32
C PRO A 66 -36.00 16.08 9.27
N ASN A 67 -35.18 17.05 9.69
CA ASN A 67 -34.65 18.05 8.77
C ASN A 67 -33.57 17.46 7.84
N MET A 68 -32.71 16.56 8.32
CA MET A 68 -31.77 15.82 7.47
C MET A 68 -32.51 15.01 6.41
N LYS A 69 -33.59 14.30 6.77
CA LYS A 69 -34.43 13.58 5.80
C LYS A 69 -35.03 14.52 4.77
N ARG A 70 -35.52 15.69 5.20
CA ARG A 70 -36.03 16.73 4.29
C ARG A 70 -34.96 17.18 3.30
N GLU A 71 -33.73 17.45 3.76
CA GLU A 71 -32.62 17.84 2.90
C GLU A 71 -32.22 16.73 1.92
N ILE A 72 -32.17 15.46 2.35
CA ILE A 72 -31.93 14.31 1.47
C ILE A 72 -32.98 14.28 0.35
N ILE A 73 -34.26 14.41 0.69
CA ILE A 73 -35.35 14.38 -0.29
C ILE A 73 -35.20 15.53 -1.28
N GLN A 74 -35.01 16.75 -0.79
CA GLN A 74 -34.90 17.94 -1.63
C GLN A 74 -33.69 17.88 -2.58
N ALA A 75 -32.52 17.47 -2.07
CA ALA A 75 -31.30 17.39 -2.87
C ALA A 75 -31.43 16.34 -3.99
N LEU A 76 -31.92 15.15 -3.66
CA LEU A 76 -32.07 14.06 -4.64
C LEU A 76 -33.17 14.36 -5.67
N GLN A 77 -34.30 14.95 -5.26
CA GLN A 77 -35.34 15.36 -6.21
C GLN A 77 -34.88 16.47 -7.17
N SER A 78 -33.98 17.34 -6.72
CA SER A 78 -33.47 18.45 -7.53
C SER A 78 -32.43 18.00 -8.55
N TYR A 79 -31.57 17.04 -8.17
CA TYR A 79 -30.35 16.71 -8.92
C TYR A 79 -30.29 15.29 -9.48
N GLU A 80 -31.18 14.37 -9.06
CA GLU A 80 -31.26 13.01 -9.59
C GLU A 80 -32.69 12.67 -10.04
N PRO A 81 -33.16 13.22 -11.19
CA PRO A 81 -34.54 13.04 -11.65
C PRO A 81 -34.87 11.62 -12.10
N ARG A 82 -33.87 10.73 -12.20
CA ARG A 82 -34.07 9.33 -12.62
C ARG A 82 -34.63 8.46 -11.50
N ILE A 83 -34.61 8.94 -10.26
CA ILE A 83 -35.09 8.21 -9.08
C ILE A 83 -36.31 8.88 -8.44
N THR A 84 -37.18 8.05 -7.89
CA THR A 84 -38.31 8.45 -7.06
C THR A 84 -38.17 7.81 -5.69
N ILE A 85 -37.88 8.63 -4.67
CA ILE A 85 -37.69 8.17 -3.29
C ILE A 85 -39.00 7.56 -2.78
N GLN A 86 -38.91 6.34 -2.24
CA GLN A 86 -40.04 5.62 -1.64
C GLN A 86 -40.02 5.70 -0.11
N LYS A 87 -38.83 5.56 0.48
CA LYS A 87 -38.68 5.46 1.94
C LYS A 87 -37.30 5.93 2.38
N ILE A 88 -37.24 6.63 3.52
CA ILE A 88 -35.98 6.93 4.21
C ILE A 88 -36.09 6.46 5.66
N VAL A 89 -35.35 5.40 5.98
CA VAL A 89 -35.14 4.91 7.34
C VAL A 89 -33.84 5.47 7.90
N HIS A 90 -33.69 5.42 9.22
CA HIS A 90 -32.47 5.82 9.89
C HIS A 90 -32.18 4.86 11.02
N GLU A 91 -30.90 4.59 11.23
CA GLU A 91 -30.38 3.80 12.33
C GLU A 91 -29.29 4.64 13.03
N MET A 92 -29.25 4.57 14.36
CA MET A 92 -28.21 5.18 15.15
C MET A 92 -27.26 4.07 15.60
N ASP A 93 -26.04 4.12 15.07
CA ASP A 93 -24.95 3.28 15.55
C ASP A 93 -24.30 3.99 16.74
N ILE A 94 -24.51 3.43 17.94
CA ILE A 94 -24.04 3.95 19.22
C ILE A 94 -22.97 2.99 19.77
N THR A 95 -21.95 2.72 18.95
CA THR A 95 -20.83 1.86 19.33
C THR A 95 -19.64 2.73 19.74
N GLU A 96 -18.96 2.38 20.85
CA GLU A 96 -17.70 3.00 21.29
C GLU A 96 -17.72 4.54 21.42
N GLY A 97 -18.83 5.13 21.88
CA GLY A 97 -18.91 6.58 22.11
C GLY A 97 -18.92 7.43 20.83
N LYS A 98 -19.06 6.82 19.65
CA LYS A 98 -19.32 7.50 18.38
C LYS A 98 -20.78 7.33 18.03
N SER A 99 -21.51 8.44 17.90
CA SER A 99 -22.90 8.43 17.42
C SER A 99 -22.91 8.66 15.92
N ASN A 100 -23.03 7.58 15.13
CA ASN A 100 -23.19 7.69 13.69
C ASN A 100 -24.67 7.55 13.32
N ILE A 101 -25.15 8.41 12.44
CA ILE A 101 -26.48 8.27 11.85
C ILE A 101 -26.33 7.67 10.46
N ILE A 102 -26.97 6.53 10.24
CA ILE A 102 -27.04 5.85 8.95
C ILE A 102 -28.43 6.07 8.38
N PHE A 103 -28.53 6.66 7.20
CA PHE A 103 -29.78 6.82 6.47
C PHE A 103 -29.90 5.74 5.40
N GLY A 104 -30.90 4.87 5.52
CA GLY A 104 -31.28 3.91 4.49
C GLY A 104 -32.31 4.51 3.55
N ILE A 105 -31.93 4.74 2.30
CA ILE A 105 -32.78 5.36 1.27
C ILE A 105 -33.23 4.25 0.32
N THR A 106 -34.55 4.05 0.20
CA THR A 106 -35.16 3.17 -0.80
C THR A 106 -35.77 4.04 -1.89
N TYR A 107 -35.43 3.78 -3.14
CA TYR A 107 -35.91 4.54 -4.28
C TYR A 107 -36.31 3.62 -5.44
N LYS A 108 -37.14 4.13 -6.34
CA LYS A 108 -37.50 3.46 -7.61
C LYS A 108 -36.93 4.21 -8.79
N THR A 109 -36.50 3.51 -9.83
CA THR A 109 -36.14 4.11 -11.11
C THR A 109 -37.32 4.04 -12.08
N GLY A 110 -37.25 4.79 -13.18
CA GLY A 110 -38.28 4.76 -14.24
C GLY A 110 -38.55 3.37 -14.84
N GLU A 111 -37.61 2.44 -14.73
CA GLU A 111 -37.73 1.05 -15.20
C GLU A 111 -38.36 0.11 -14.13
N ASN A 112 -39.03 0.67 -13.11
CA ASN A 112 -39.61 -0.04 -11.96
C ASN A 112 -38.61 -0.84 -11.09
N TYR A 113 -37.31 -0.64 -11.29
CA TYR A 113 -36.28 -1.20 -10.41
C TYR A 113 -36.32 -0.50 -9.05
N THR A 114 -36.21 -1.26 -7.96
CA THR A 114 -36.11 -0.71 -6.60
C THR A 114 -34.66 -0.82 -6.12
N GLY A 115 -34.03 0.33 -5.90
CA GLY A 115 -32.67 0.44 -5.38
C GLY A 115 -32.66 0.84 -3.91
N THR A 116 -31.57 0.48 -3.24
CA THR A 116 -31.26 0.95 -1.89
C THR A 116 -29.93 1.68 -1.89
N PHE A 117 -29.81 2.70 -1.05
CA PHE A 117 -28.58 3.46 -0.82
C PHE A 117 -28.44 3.68 0.68
N GLN A 118 -27.25 3.44 1.23
CA GLN A 118 -26.93 3.75 2.62
C GLN A 118 -26.04 4.98 2.66
N TYR A 119 -26.55 6.06 3.26
CA TYR A 119 -25.79 7.28 3.48
C TYR A 119 -25.34 7.35 4.93
N HIS A 120 -24.03 7.31 5.13
CA HIS A 120 -23.43 7.43 6.46
C HIS A 120 -23.05 8.88 6.68
N LEU A 121 -23.65 9.51 7.69
CA LEU A 121 -23.24 10.84 8.15
C LEU A 121 -21.95 10.70 8.99
N LYS A 122 -20.89 10.13 8.41
CA LYS A 122 -19.57 10.13 9.03
C LYS A 122 -18.86 11.43 8.65
N GLN A 123 -18.18 12.04 9.63
CA GLN A 123 -16.98 12.84 9.37
C GLN A 123 -16.17 12.04 8.35
N ASP A 124 -15.79 12.64 7.21
CA ASP A 124 -14.95 11.99 6.18
C ASP A 124 -13.94 11.13 6.93
N THR A 125 -14.12 9.80 6.86
CA THR A 125 -13.11 8.89 7.37
C THR A 125 -11.95 9.17 6.46
N ARG A 126 -11.03 10.02 6.92
CA ARG A 126 -9.80 10.32 6.18
C ARG A 126 -9.28 8.95 5.78
N PRO A 127 -9.18 8.66 4.46
CA PRO A 127 -8.68 7.36 4.04
C PRO A 127 -7.35 7.15 4.74
N LEU A 128 -7.11 5.94 5.24
CA LEU A 128 -5.86 5.62 5.92
C LEU A 128 -4.72 6.00 4.97
N ALA A 129 -3.99 7.05 5.32
CA ALA A 129 -2.87 7.55 4.55
C ALA A 129 -1.61 6.92 5.11
N LEU A 130 -0.92 6.12 4.29
CA LEU A 130 0.40 5.60 4.62
C LEU A 130 1.42 6.34 3.77
N SER A 131 2.58 6.62 4.35
CA SER A 131 3.67 7.28 3.64
C SER A 131 5.00 6.67 4.01
N ALA A 132 5.90 6.57 3.03
CA ALA A 132 7.27 6.16 3.22
C ALA A 132 8.20 7.15 2.52
N SER A 133 9.30 7.50 3.18
CA SER A 133 10.37 8.29 2.58
C SER A 133 11.36 7.37 1.90
N TYR A 134 11.97 7.84 0.81
CA TYR A 134 13.06 7.15 0.13
C TYR A 134 14.24 8.10 -0.05
N LEU A 135 15.42 7.54 -0.31
CA LEU A 135 16.59 8.33 -0.67
C LEU A 135 16.69 8.41 -2.20
N PRO A 136 16.86 9.61 -2.78
CA PRO A 136 17.12 9.72 -4.21
C PRO A 136 18.47 9.06 -4.55
N ASP A 137 18.62 8.64 -5.80
CA ASP A 137 19.86 8.06 -6.34
C ASP A 137 20.37 6.79 -5.64
N ALA A 138 19.50 6.07 -4.94
CA ALA A 138 19.80 4.75 -4.41
C ALA A 138 19.97 3.70 -5.53
N PHE A 139 20.82 2.70 -5.30
CA PHE A 139 21.09 1.60 -6.23
C PHE A 139 19.88 0.70 -6.43
N LEU A 140 19.15 0.42 -5.34
CA LEU A 140 17.98 -0.44 -5.33
C LEU A 140 16.93 0.10 -4.37
N TYR A 141 15.66 -0.15 -4.71
CA TYR A 141 14.51 0.15 -3.87
C TYR A 141 13.74 -1.13 -3.56
N PHE A 142 13.24 -1.21 -2.33
CA PHE A 142 12.28 -2.23 -1.90
C PHE A 142 11.06 -1.56 -1.32
N ILE A 143 9.90 -2.17 -1.49
CA ILE A 143 8.66 -1.71 -0.90
C ILE A 143 8.01 -2.84 -0.09
N GLU A 144 7.59 -2.51 1.12
CA GLU A 144 6.92 -3.42 2.03
C GLU A 144 5.71 -2.70 2.62
N MET A 145 4.58 -3.39 2.68
CA MET A 145 3.35 -2.85 3.26
C MET A 145 2.66 -3.91 4.11
N SER A 146 2.20 -3.50 5.29
CA SER A 146 1.35 -4.30 6.16
C SER A 146 0.05 -3.56 6.42
N LEU A 147 -1.09 -4.24 6.30
CA LEU A 147 -2.41 -3.72 6.64
C LEU A 147 -3.00 -4.54 7.78
N GLN A 148 -3.48 -3.89 8.84
CA GLN A 148 -4.03 -4.54 10.03
C GLN A 148 -3.13 -5.63 10.64
N GLY A 149 -1.81 -5.50 10.49
CA GLY A 149 -0.81 -6.46 10.97
C GLY A 149 -0.52 -7.63 10.02
N GLY A 150 -1.26 -7.78 8.90
CA GLY A 150 -0.97 -8.75 7.85
C GLY A 150 -0.11 -8.14 6.74
N GLU A 151 0.86 -8.90 6.22
CA GLU A 151 1.62 -8.50 5.04
C GLU A 151 0.74 -8.50 3.78
N VAL A 152 0.95 -7.50 2.93
CA VAL A 152 0.20 -7.34 1.69
C VAL A 152 0.80 -8.22 0.61
N THR A 153 -0.05 -9.00 -0.05
CA THR A 153 0.34 -9.87 -1.16
C THR A 153 0.01 -9.24 -2.52
N PRO A 154 0.84 -9.44 -3.56
CA PRO A 154 2.11 -10.16 -3.53
C PRO A 154 3.22 -9.35 -2.84
N ALA A 155 4.22 -10.05 -2.29
CA ALA A 155 5.44 -9.41 -1.77
C ALA A 155 6.28 -8.81 -2.91
N SER A 156 7.08 -7.78 -2.60
CA SER A 156 7.96 -7.18 -3.60
C SER A 156 9.04 -8.17 -4.07
N PRO A 157 9.54 -8.03 -5.31
CA PRO A 157 10.59 -8.90 -5.85
C PRO A 157 11.84 -8.92 -4.96
N GLN A 158 12.46 -10.09 -4.81
CA GLN A 158 13.66 -10.23 -3.99
C GLN A 158 14.86 -9.42 -4.50
N ASN A 159 14.94 -9.19 -5.81
CA ASN A 159 16.03 -8.43 -6.43
C ASN A 159 15.82 -6.90 -6.35
N GLY A 160 14.68 -6.44 -5.81
CA GLY A 160 14.35 -5.01 -5.70
C GLY A 160 14.08 -4.36 -7.06
N PHE A 161 14.06 -3.02 -7.05
CA PHE A 161 13.82 -2.20 -8.23
C PHE A 161 14.99 -1.25 -8.48
N LEU A 162 15.41 -1.10 -9.74
CA LEU A 162 16.57 -0.28 -10.10
C LEU A 162 16.25 1.23 -10.11
N SER A 163 14.97 1.59 -10.05
CA SER A 163 14.55 2.97 -9.91
C SER A 163 13.22 3.08 -9.14
N ILE A 164 13.01 4.23 -8.51
CA ILE A 164 11.73 4.52 -7.83
C ILE A 164 10.55 4.48 -8.81
N ASN A 165 10.76 4.87 -10.06
CA ASN A 165 9.73 4.84 -11.10
C ASN A 165 9.35 3.40 -11.50
N GLU A 166 10.33 2.50 -11.57
CA GLU A 166 10.10 1.08 -11.82
C GLU A 166 9.34 0.44 -10.66
N MET A 167 9.74 0.74 -9.42
CA MET A 167 9.00 0.32 -8.22
C MET A 167 7.55 0.80 -8.28
N MET A 168 7.32 2.08 -8.61
CA MET A 168 5.96 2.62 -8.69
C MET A 168 5.13 1.98 -9.81
N LYS A 169 5.73 1.61 -10.95
CA LYS A 169 5.02 0.85 -12.00
C LYS A 169 4.55 -0.51 -11.47
N TRP A 170 5.40 -1.22 -10.75
CA TRP A 170 5.04 -2.49 -10.11
C TRP A 170 3.93 -2.30 -9.07
N VAL A 171 4.03 -1.27 -8.23
CA VAL A 171 3.00 -0.94 -7.23
C VAL A 171 1.64 -0.71 -7.89
N HIS A 172 1.58 0.05 -8.98
CA HIS A 172 0.32 0.27 -9.69
C HIS A 172 -0.23 -1.02 -10.32
N GLN A 173 0.65 -1.91 -10.79
CA GLN A 173 0.25 -3.19 -11.38
C GLN A 173 -0.32 -4.17 -10.35
N PHE A 174 0.30 -4.32 -9.17
CA PHE A 174 -0.05 -5.35 -8.20
C PHE A 174 -0.86 -4.82 -7.00
N TRP A 175 -0.57 -3.60 -6.55
CA TRP A 175 -1.17 -2.97 -5.37
C TRP A 175 -2.08 -1.78 -5.71
N GLY A 176 -2.32 -1.48 -6.98
CA GLY A 176 -3.14 -0.34 -7.42
C GLY A 176 -4.58 -0.37 -6.91
N ASN A 177 -5.15 -1.55 -6.67
CA ASN A 177 -6.51 -1.68 -6.14
C ASN A 177 -6.62 -1.43 -4.62
N LEU A 178 -5.48 -1.32 -3.91
CA LEU A 178 -5.46 -1.11 -2.46
C LEU A 178 -5.75 0.35 -2.08
N GLY A 179 -5.56 1.27 -3.01
CA GLY A 179 -5.72 2.70 -2.76
C GLY A 179 -5.15 3.56 -3.88
N ASN A 180 -5.28 4.86 -3.72
CA ASN A 180 -4.70 5.82 -4.65
C ASN A 180 -3.24 6.09 -4.25
N TRP A 181 -2.31 5.78 -5.16
CA TRP A 181 -0.87 5.89 -4.96
C TRP A 181 -0.31 7.16 -5.59
N TYR A 182 0.61 7.81 -4.88
CA TYR A 182 1.26 9.05 -5.30
C TYR A 182 2.76 8.98 -5.03
N LEU A 183 3.55 9.42 -6.01
CA LEU A 183 4.99 9.63 -5.88
C LEU A 183 5.26 11.13 -5.83
N LEU A 184 5.71 11.64 -4.69
CA LEU A 184 6.10 13.04 -4.51
C LEU A 184 7.61 13.17 -4.65
N ILE A 185 8.05 13.38 -5.90
CA ILE A 185 9.47 13.43 -6.26
C ILE A 185 10.20 14.55 -5.51
N GLN A 186 9.57 15.71 -5.33
CA GLN A 186 10.20 16.86 -4.64
C GLN A 186 10.41 16.62 -3.14
N GLU A 187 9.59 15.76 -2.53
CA GLU A 187 9.65 15.44 -1.10
C GLU A 187 10.31 14.09 -0.82
N ASN A 188 10.75 13.37 -1.86
CA ASN A 188 11.24 11.99 -1.80
C ASN A 188 10.33 11.06 -0.99
N LYS A 189 9.02 11.12 -1.28
CA LYS A 189 8.00 10.32 -0.59
C LYS A 189 7.11 9.54 -1.53
N VAL A 190 6.71 8.36 -1.07
CA VAL A 190 5.59 7.59 -1.62
C VAL A 190 4.43 7.69 -0.63
N ILE A 191 3.25 8.01 -1.12
CA ILE A 191 2.02 8.09 -0.32
C ILE A 191 0.97 7.16 -0.95
N VAL A 192 0.21 6.47 -0.11
CA VAL A 192 -1.00 5.76 -0.50
C VAL A 192 -2.16 6.17 0.39
N TYR A 193 -3.30 6.47 -0.23
CA TYR A 193 -4.57 6.62 0.44
C TYR A 193 -5.35 5.31 0.27
N ILE A 194 -5.36 4.49 1.32
CA ILE A 194 -5.99 3.17 1.32
C ILE A 194 -7.51 3.32 1.18
N ASN A 195 -8.11 2.49 0.33
CA ASN A 195 -9.57 2.47 0.16
C ASN A 195 -10.23 2.17 1.52
N THR A 196 -11.27 2.94 1.88
CA THR A 196 -11.89 2.96 3.21
C THR A 196 -12.44 1.61 3.71
N GLN A 197 -12.57 0.62 2.82
CA GLN A 197 -13.03 -0.73 3.15
C GLN A 197 -11.90 -1.73 3.48
N LEU A 198 -10.63 -1.40 3.23
CA LEU A 198 -9.51 -2.36 3.29
C LEU A 198 -8.75 -2.37 4.63
N GLY A 199 -8.87 -1.33 5.45
CA GLY A 199 -8.37 -1.40 6.83
C GLY A 199 -8.27 -0.08 7.58
N ALA A 200 -8.27 -0.19 8.91
CA ALA A 200 -8.19 0.95 9.83
C ALA A 200 -6.75 1.38 10.17
N SER A 201 -5.76 0.50 9.99
CA SER A 201 -4.34 0.76 10.28
C SER A 201 -3.40 0.00 9.34
N GLY A 202 -2.17 0.48 9.20
CA GLY A 202 -1.15 -0.13 8.36
C GLY A 202 0.19 0.57 8.48
N LYS A 203 1.20 0.03 7.80
CA LYS A 203 2.56 0.58 7.69
C LYS A 203 3.04 0.40 6.26
N LEU A 204 3.66 1.43 5.71
CA LEU A 204 4.36 1.41 4.43
C LEU A 204 5.84 1.70 4.70
N THR A 205 6.72 0.89 4.13
CA THR A 205 8.18 1.07 4.23
C THR A 205 8.75 1.04 2.81
N VAL A 206 9.62 2.00 2.51
CA VAL A 206 10.47 1.96 1.32
C VAL A 206 11.92 1.91 1.80
N THR A 207 12.62 0.84 1.45
CA THR A 207 14.04 0.67 1.80
C THR A 207 14.87 1.11 0.60
N SER A 208 15.74 2.09 0.80
CA SER A 208 16.64 2.62 -0.22
C SER A 208 18.05 2.08 0.05
N VAL A 209 18.62 1.40 -0.93
CA VAL A 209 19.96 0.81 -0.83
C VAL A 209 20.98 1.80 -1.38
N THR A 210 21.88 2.27 -0.52
CA THR A 210 22.91 3.27 -0.87
C THR A 210 24.31 2.68 -0.85
N SER A 211 24.46 1.45 -0.38
CA SER A 211 25.73 0.71 -0.37
C SER A 211 25.49 -0.74 -0.72
N GLU A 212 26.40 -1.29 -1.51
CA GLU A 212 26.45 -2.71 -1.83
C GLU A 212 27.85 -3.27 -1.58
N LEU A 213 27.89 -4.51 -1.14
CA LEU A 213 29.10 -5.30 -1.00
C LEU A 213 28.83 -6.67 -1.62
N HIS A 214 29.69 -7.10 -2.53
CA HIS A 214 29.46 -8.33 -3.28
C HIS A 214 30.70 -9.23 -3.28
N ALA A 215 30.47 -10.53 -3.29
CA ALA A 215 31.50 -11.53 -3.48
C ALA A 215 31.03 -12.57 -4.52
N PRO A 216 31.86 -12.89 -5.52
CA PRO A 216 31.53 -13.92 -6.50
C PRO A 216 31.60 -15.30 -5.85
N PHE A 217 30.70 -16.20 -6.24
CA PHE A 217 30.88 -17.62 -5.94
C PHE A 217 31.97 -18.19 -6.86
N PRO A 218 33.07 -18.73 -6.30
CA PRO A 218 34.12 -19.33 -7.10
C PRO A 218 33.63 -20.61 -7.78
N GLU A 219 34.13 -20.89 -8.99
CA GLU A 219 33.89 -22.19 -9.63
C GLU A 219 34.45 -23.30 -8.73
N ARG A 220 33.67 -24.37 -8.57
CA ARG A 220 34.04 -25.51 -7.73
C ARG A 220 33.80 -26.84 -8.42
N TYR A 221 34.54 -27.83 -7.95
CA TYR A 221 34.35 -29.25 -8.27
C TYR A 221 33.62 -29.95 -7.13
N ASP A 222 33.06 -31.13 -7.40
CA ASP A 222 32.28 -31.90 -6.44
C ASP A 222 33.06 -32.14 -5.12
N LEU A 223 32.35 -32.10 -3.98
CA LEU A 223 32.84 -32.32 -2.61
C LEU A 223 33.53 -31.12 -1.91
N ILE A 224 33.43 -29.90 -2.45
CA ILE A 224 33.95 -28.68 -1.84
C ILE A 224 32.80 -27.73 -1.45
N ASN A 225 32.82 -27.24 -0.23
CA ASN A 225 31.80 -26.33 0.31
C ASN A 225 32.22 -24.87 0.16
N TYR A 226 31.25 -23.96 0.03
CA TYR A 226 31.50 -22.52 0.07
C TYR A 226 31.66 -22.05 1.51
N ASN A 227 32.72 -21.29 1.78
CA ASN A 227 32.94 -20.62 3.06
C ASN A 227 32.78 -19.12 2.88
N ILE A 228 31.78 -18.55 3.56
CA ILE A 228 31.50 -17.12 3.54
C ILE A 228 32.26 -16.46 4.69
N ILE A 229 33.14 -15.54 4.35
CA ILE A 229 33.91 -14.74 5.29
C ILE A 229 33.37 -13.32 5.22
N PHE A 230 32.62 -12.94 6.26
CA PHE A 230 32.11 -11.58 6.43
C PHE A 230 32.82 -10.95 7.63
N LYS A 231 33.54 -9.85 7.39
CA LYS A 231 34.31 -9.14 8.42
C LYS A 231 33.82 -7.72 8.58
N LYS A 232 33.99 -7.16 9.78
CA LYS A 232 33.85 -5.73 10.08
C LYS A 232 35.08 -5.27 10.86
N ASP A 233 35.69 -4.18 10.39
CA ASP A 233 36.92 -3.61 10.96
C ASP A 233 38.05 -4.67 11.07
N GLY A 234 38.13 -5.54 10.07
CA GLY A 234 39.12 -6.62 9.99
C GLY A 234 38.79 -7.88 10.80
N ARG A 235 37.75 -7.88 11.63
CA ARG A 235 37.35 -9.04 12.45
C ARG A 235 36.16 -9.78 11.86
N ARG A 236 36.24 -11.12 11.81
CA ARG A 236 35.15 -11.96 11.31
C ARG A 236 33.95 -11.91 12.25
N ILE A 237 32.75 -11.81 11.67
CA ILE A 237 31.50 -11.69 12.43
C ILE A 237 30.95 -13.08 12.74
N ALA A 238 30.69 -13.35 14.03
CA ALA A 238 29.98 -14.54 14.50
C ALA A 238 28.45 -14.36 14.43
N PRO A 239 27.67 -15.44 14.24
CA PRO A 239 28.09 -16.83 14.07
C PRO A 239 28.46 -17.16 12.61
N TRP A 240 29.52 -17.94 12.38
CA TRP A 240 29.89 -18.48 11.07
C TRP A 240 29.75 -20.00 11.02
N ASN A 241 29.54 -20.56 9.81
CA ASN A 241 29.46 -22.00 9.60
C ASN A 241 30.85 -22.59 9.32
N SER A 242 31.36 -23.42 10.22
CA SER A 242 32.66 -24.08 10.07
C SER A 242 32.71 -25.17 9.00
N GLU A 243 31.57 -25.76 8.64
CA GLU A 243 31.49 -26.80 7.60
C GLU A 243 31.29 -26.22 6.20
N GLY A 244 30.96 -24.93 6.09
CA GLY A 244 30.61 -24.28 4.83
C GLY A 244 29.24 -24.72 4.27
N PHE A 245 28.93 -24.24 3.06
CA PHE A 245 27.63 -24.42 2.41
C PHE A 245 27.75 -25.23 1.12
N GLN A 246 26.81 -26.14 0.89
CA GLN A 246 26.79 -26.93 -0.34
C GLN A 246 26.11 -26.20 -1.48
N THR A 247 25.28 -25.20 -1.24
CA THR A 247 24.61 -24.44 -2.31
C THR A 247 24.65 -22.94 -2.04
N GLU A 248 24.55 -22.16 -3.11
CA GLU A 248 24.42 -20.69 -3.03
C GLU A 248 23.18 -20.28 -2.23
N ASN A 249 22.10 -21.05 -2.34
CA ASN A 249 20.86 -20.79 -1.62
C ASN A 249 20.95 -21.11 -0.12
N GLU A 250 21.69 -22.16 0.27
CA GLU A 250 22.02 -22.41 1.68
C GLU A 250 22.84 -21.26 2.28
N ALA A 251 23.85 -20.81 1.54
CA ALA A 251 24.67 -19.66 1.88
C ALA A 251 23.79 -18.41 2.07
N LEU A 252 22.92 -18.08 1.10
CA LEU A 252 21.99 -16.96 1.16
C LEU A 252 21.06 -17.06 2.39
N ASN A 253 20.47 -18.23 2.64
CA ASN A 253 19.55 -18.43 3.76
C ASN A 253 20.25 -18.20 5.11
N PHE A 254 21.48 -18.67 5.25
CA PHE A 254 22.25 -18.47 6.48
C PHE A 254 22.54 -16.98 6.71
N VAL A 255 23.12 -16.29 5.74
CA VAL A 255 23.49 -14.87 5.90
C VAL A 255 22.26 -13.97 6.08
N SER A 256 21.16 -14.28 5.39
CA SER A 256 19.89 -13.56 5.52
C SER A 256 19.26 -13.69 6.91
N GLN A 257 19.58 -14.76 7.63
CA GLN A 257 19.08 -14.97 9.00
C GLN A 257 20.04 -14.44 10.06
N GLN A 258 21.33 -14.74 9.94
CA GLN A 258 22.33 -14.45 10.97
C GLN A 258 22.87 -13.01 10.89
N TYR A 259 22.97 -12.46 9.68
CA TYR A 259 23.54 -11.12 9.44
C TYR A 259 22.49 -10.12 8.92
N LYS A 260 21.22 -10.34 9.27
CA LYS A 260 20.09 -9.47 8.91
C LYS A 260 20.25 -8.03 9.39
N ASP A 261 21.01 -7.81 10.45
CA ASP A 261 21.19 -6.49 11.07
C ASP A 261 22.11 -5.58 10.23
N TYR A 262 22.91 -6.15 9.32
CA TYR A 262 23.81 -5.39 8.43
C TYR A 262 23.13 -4.94 7.15
N GLY A 263 21.97 -5.50 6.83
CA GLY A 263 21.26 -5.22 5.59
C GLY A 263 20.56 -6.46 5.05
N LYS A 264 20.09 -6.33 3.82
CA LYS A 264 19.41 -7.40 3.10
C LYS A 264 20.42 -8.15 2.24
N TRP A 265 20.28 -9.47 2.16
CA TRP A 265 21.14 -10.32 1.35
C TRP A 265 20.35 -10.86 0.16
N ILE A 266 20.97 -10.84 -1.02
CA ILE A 266 20.37 -11.32 -2.28
C ILE A 266 21.41 -12.09 -3.10
N LEU A 267 20.91 -12.94 -4.00
CA LEU A 267 21.73 -13.52 -5.07
C LEU A 267 21.48 -12.73 -6.35
N LYS A 268 22.57 -12.29 -7.00
CA LYS A 268 22.54 -11.58 -8.27
C LYS A 268 23.54 -12.23 -9.22
N ASP A 269 23.03 -12.88 -10.25
CA ASP A 269 23.82 -13.72 -11.15
C ASP A 269 24.64 -14.77 -10.36
N ASN A 270 25.98 -14.68 -10.38
CA ASN A 270 26.89 -15.56 -9.64
C ASN A 270 27.49 -14.89 -8.39
N TYR A 271 26.85 -13.84 -7.86
CA TYR A 271 27.34 -13.09 -6.71
C TYR A 271 26.39 -13.19 -5.53
N LEU A 272 26.98 -13.32 -4.34
CA LEU A 272 26.30 -13.00 -3.09
C LEU A 272 26.44 -11.50 -2.84
N VAL A 273 25.33 -10.80 -2.66
CA VAL A 273 25.33 -9.34 -2.49
C VAL A 273 24.65 -8.97 -1.18
N LEU A 274 25.36 -8.24 -0.33
CA LEU A 274 24.83 -7.52 0.82
C LEU A 274 24.49 -6.10 0.38
N ILE A 275 23.23 -5.71 0.60
CA ILE A 275 22.70 -4.39 0.31
C ILE A 275 22.24 -3.72 1.60
N ALA A 276 22.67 -2.48 1.82
CA ALA A 276 22.39 -1.74 3.04
C ALA A 276 21.91 -0.31 2.75
N SER A 277 21.10 0.23 3.66
CA SER A 277 20.68 1.63 3.67
C SER A 277 21.70 2.56 4.32
N GLU A 278 22.64 2.00 5.09
CA GLU A 278 23.74 2.71 5.71
C GLU A 278 25.07 2.33 5.03
N PRO A 279 26.11 3.19 5.09
CA PRO A 279 27.43 2.88 4.59
C PRO A 279 28.00 1.60 5.22
N LEU A 280 28.53 0.71 4.40
CA LEU A 280 29.20 -0.53 4.82
C LEU A 280 30.68 -0.28 5.14
N ASP A 281 30.97 0.82 5.86
CA ASP A 281 32.35 1.20 6.20
C ASP A 281 33.01 0.12 7.07
N GLY A 282 34.22 -0.29 6.67
CA GLY A 282 34.99 -1.33 7.35
C GLY A 282 34.47 -2.76 7.14
N CYS A 283 33.38 -2.96 6.40
CA CYS A 283 32.85 -4.29 6.09
C CYS A 283 33.54 -4.90 4.85
N THR A 284 33.92 -6.17 4.94
CA THR A 284 34.43 -6.94 3.79
C THR A 284 33.72 -8.28 3.66
N LEU A 285 33.50 -8.71 2.42
CA LEU A 285 32.83 -9.96 2.09
C LEU A 285 33.69 -10.73 1.10
N GLU A 286 33.99 -11.98 1.45
CA GLU A 286 34.77 -12.89 0.62
C GLU A 286 34.12 -14.28 0.65
N ILE A 287 34.18 -15.00 -0.48
CA ILE A 287 33.72 -16.38 -0.57
C ILE A 287 34.89 -17.23 -1.05
N ASN A 288 35.30 -18.17 -0.19
CA ASN A 288 36.38 -19.10 -0.46
C ASN A 288 35.86 -20.54 -0.50
N LEU A 289 36.69 -21.43 -1.00
CA LEU A 289 36.40 -22.86 -1.07
C LEU A 289 36.95 -23.58 0.17
N LEU A 290 36.12 -24.38 0.82
CA LEU A 290 36.47 -25.21 1.99
C LEU A 290 36.40 -26.68 1.60
N THR A 291 37.51 -27.40 1.75
CA THR A 291 37.55 -28.84 1.57
C THR A 291 36.98 -29.55 2.80
N LYS A 292 36.17 -30.58 2.57
CA LYS A 292 35.51 -31.33 3.64
C LYS A 292 36.54 -31.94 4.61
N GLY A 293 36.54 -31.50 5.86
CA GLY A 293 37.46 -31.96 6.92
C GLY A 293 38.75 -31.16 7.07
N ALA A 294 38.95 -30.08 6.30
CA ALA A 294 39.97 -29.10 6.62
C ALA A 294 39.46 -28.16 7.72
N PHE A 295 40.26 -27.94 8.76
CA PHE A 295 40.05 -26.81 9.67
C PHE A 295 40.09 -25.54 8.82
N SER A 296 39.11 -24.66 8.98
CA SER A 296 39.20 -23.35 8.34
C SER A 296 40.47 -22.66 8.86
N SER A 297 41.10 -21.83 8.03
CA SER A 297 42.30 -21.06 8.40
C SER A 297 42.06 -20.07 9.54
N ASP A 298 40.85 -20.02 10.10
CA ASP A 298 40.40 -19.11 11.15
C ASP A 298 40.91 -19.48 12.55
N PHE A 299 41.55 -20.64 12.73
CA PHE A 299 42.13 -21.02 14.04
C PHE A 299 43.23 -20.04 14.51
N ASN A 300 43.71 -19.15 13.64
CA ASN A 300 44.75 -18.16 13.93
C ASN A 300 44.23 -16.74 14.17
N GLU A 301 42.95 -16.42 13.96
CA GLU A 301 42.44 -15.05 14.15
C GLU A 301 42.04 -14.73 15.61
N ASP A 302 41.83 -15.75 16.46
CA ASP A 302 41.46 -15.58 17.88
C ASP A 302 42.66 -15.50 18.85
N PHE A 303 43.91 -15.55 18.35
CA PHE A 303 45.12 -15.40 19.15
C PHE A 303 45.93 -14.17 18.70
N GLU A 304 45.46 -12.97 19.04
CA GLU A 304 46.36 -11.83 19.20
C GLU A 304 47.18 -12.04 20.49
N ILE A 305 48.50 -12.22 20.36
CA ILE A 305 49.47 -12.10 21.47
C ILE A 305 49.87 -10.63 21.61
#